data_AF-R7HVA2-F1
#
_entry.id   AF-R7HVA2-F1
#
_cell.length_a   1.000
_cell.length_b   1.000
_cell.length_c   1.000
_cell.angle_alpha   90.00
_cell.angle_beta   90.00
_cell.angle_gamma   90.00
#
_symmetry.space_group_name_H-M   'P 1'
#
loop_
_entity.id
_entity.type
_entity.pdbx_description
1 polymer ?
#
loop_
_entity_poly.entity_id
_entity_poly.type
_entity_poly.pdbx_seq_one_letter_code
_entity_poly.pdbx_strand_id
1 'polypeptide(L)'
;MQKIKIFRLGPIKDCEVDISNFMILTGPQASGKSTLAKSIFFFKNVKNILFEQIKRKHLMNGVSDIISMSCEKRMLREIRAIFLQTFGTTWCMDNEMKLQYFYGDEKWIKISLKPDPLRPNYIWIDMSPDIKRFLNNIENYKKKEEWGLREQSLRNTIYSFFEDEMEIVYIPAGRSLITLFSDQLNYVYGSMDDMQKRNLDYCTQNYLERILRLKTVFTSSYTQMIMNQIQLTDKRMERAF
;
A
#
# COMPACT_ATOMS: atom_id res chain seq x y z
N MET A 1 -12.39 16.99 3.30
CA MET A 1 -13.11 16.03 2.44
C MET A 1 -12.11 15.45 1.44
N GLN A 2 -12.09 14.13 1.22
CA GLN A 2 -11.10 13.50 0.32
C GLN A 2 -11.58 13.52 -1.13
N LYS A 3 -10.66 13.64 -2.09
CA LYS A 3 -11.00 13.80 -3.51
C LYS A 3 -9.95 13.20 -4.43
N ILE A 4 -10.39 12.66 -5.57
CA ILE A 4 -9.51 12.14 -6.61
C ILE A 4 -9.79 12.80 -7.97
N LYS A 5 -8.72 13.11 -8.71
CA LYS A 5 -8.75 13.61 -10.09
C LYS A 5 -7.90 12.71 -10.98
N ILE A 6 -8.47 12.27 -12.08
CA ILE A 6 -7.84 11.37 -13.05
C ILE A 6 -8.00 11.96 -14.44
N PHE A 7 -6.88 12.16 -15.13
CA PHE A 7 -6.82 12.62 -16.51
C PHE A 7 -5.98 11.64 -17.33
N ARG A 8 -6.59 11.04 -18.34
CA ARG A 8 -5.99 10.11 -19.31
C ARG A 8 -5.22 8.94 -18.69
N LEU A 9 -5.86 8.23 -17.75
CA LEU A 9 -5.33 7.00 -17.16
C LEU A 9 -6.12 5.80 -17.66
N GLY A 10 -5.53 5.05 -18.61
CA GLY A 10 -6.18 3.90 -19.25
C GLY A 10 -7.50 4.32 -19.93
N PRO A 11 -8.64 3.71 -19.59
CA PRO A 11 -9.94 4.06 -20.20
C PRO A 11 -10.54 5.37 -19.68
N ILE A 12 -10.00 5.97 -18.62
CA ILE A 12 -10.53 7.21 -18.04
C ILE A 12 -9.91 8.41 -18.77
N LYS A 13 -10.75 9.17 -19.50
CA LYS A 13 -10.32 10.40 -20.19
C LYS A 13 -10.17 11.58 -19.23
N ASP A 14 -11.22 11.87 -18.47
CA ASP A 14 -11.24 12.91 -17.43
C ASP A 14 -12.29 12.50 -16.38
N CYS A 15 -11.94 12.61 -15.10
CA CYS A 15 -12.77 12.18 -13.99
C CYS A 15 -12.36 12.90 -12.71
N GLU A 16 -13.33 13.50 -12.03
CA GLU A 16 -13.17 14.15 -10.74
C GLU A 16 -14.26 13.65 -9.80
N VAL A 17 -13.87 13.04 -8.68
CA VAL A 17 -14.79 12.35 -7.76
C VAL A 17 -14.41 12.67 -6.31
N ASP A 18 -15.40 13.06 -5.52
CA ASP A 18 -15.27 13.19 -4.08
C ASP A 18 -15.43 11.81 -3.43
N ILE A 19 -14.56 11.49 -2.47
CA ILE A 19 -14.53 10.20 -1.81
C ILE A 19 -15.47 10.22 -0.62
N SER A 20 -16.59 9.48 -0.73
CA SER A 20 -17.54 9.26 0.35
C SER A 20 -17.28 7.94 1.09
N ASN A 21 -17.93 7.76 2.24
CA ASN A 21 -17.84 6.53 3.03
C ASN A 21 -18.39 5.31 2.28
N PHE A 22 -19.30 5.52 1.33
CA PHE A 22 -19.92 4.47 0.54
C PHE A 22 -20.15 4.95 -0.89
N MET A 23 -19.51 4.27 -1.84
CA MET A 23 -19.60 4.58 -3.27
C MET A 23 -19.94 3.32 -4.05
N ILE A 24 -20.86 3.46 -4.99
CA ILE A 24 -21.21 2.42 -5.96
C ILE A 24 -20.75 2.89 -7.34
N LEU A 25 -19.88 2.12 -7.99
CA LEU A 25 -19.41 2.37 -9.36
C LEU A 25 -20.05 1.36 -10.31
N THR A 26 -20.95 1.82 -11.17
CA THR A 26 -21.63 0.99 -12.18
C THR A 26 -21.30 1.45 -13.59
N GLY A 27 -21.48 0.57 -14.58
CA GLY A 27 -21.29 0.89 -16.00
C GLY A 27 -20.72 -0.28 -16.80
N PRO A 28 -20.57 -0.14 -18.12
CA PRO A 28 -20.12 -1.20 -19.04
C PRO A 28 -18.75 -1.80 -18.68
N GLN A 29 -18.46 -3.01 -19.13
CA GLN A 29 -17.12 -3.59 -18.95
C GLN A 29 -16.04 -2.67 -19.55
N ALA A 30 -14.85 -2.66 -18.93
CA ALA A 30 -13.71 -1.82 -19.34
C ALA A 30 -13.94 -0.30 -19.28
N SER A 31 -15.02 0.19 -18.65
CA SER A 31 -15.31 1.62 -18.50
C SER A 31 -14.45 2.38 -17.48
N GLY A 32 -13.39 1.77 -16.93
CA GLY A 32 -12.50 2.42 -15.95
C GLY A 32 -12.89 2.31 -14.48
N LYS A 33 -13.97 1.58 -14.13
CA LYS A 33 -14.36 1.37 -12.72
C LYS A 33 -13.22 0.79 -11.87
N SER A 34 -12.56 -0.26 -12.36
CA SER A 34 -11.41 -0.87 -11.68
C SER A 34 -10.22 0.08 -11.63
N THR A 35 -10.00 0.90 -12.66
CA THR A 35 -8.96 1.92 -12.67
C THR A 35 -9.17 2.93 -11.55
N LEU A 36 -10.39 3.48 -11.42
CA LEU A 36 -10.73 4.41 -10.33
C LEU A 36 -10.57 3.75 -8.95
N ALA A 37 -11.08 2.54 -8.76
CA ALA A 37 -10.95 1.80 -7.50
C ALA A 37 -9.49 1.51 -7.14
N LYS A 38 -8.66 1.09 -8.12
CA LYS A 38 -7.22 0.88 -7.95
C LYS A 38 -6.50 2.19 -7.61
N SER A 39 -6.87 3.30 -8.23
CA SER A 39 -6.31 4.61 -7.92
C SER A 39 -6.63 5.05 -6.49
N ILE A 40 -7.87 4.87 -6.03
CA ILE A 40 -8.24 5.17 -4.64
C ILE A 40 -7.45 4.29 -3.68
N PHE A 41 -7.38 2.98 -3.94
CA PHE A 41 -6.60 2.04 -3.14
C PHE A 41 -5.12 2.44 -3.07
N PHE A 42 -4.53 2.74 -4.22
CA PHE A 42 -3.15 3.18 -4.34
C PHE A 42 -2.83 4.36 -3.42
N PHE A 43 -3.64 5.42 -3.45
CA PHE A 43 -3.40 6.60 -2.62
C PHE A 43 -3.67 6.37 -1.15
N LYS A 44 -4.74 5.66 -0.81
CA LYS A 44 -5.02 5.33 0.60
C LYS A 44 -3.96 4.39 1.20
N ASN A 45 -3.29 3.57 0.39
CA ASN A 45 -2.19 2.71 0.81
C ASN A 45 -0.87 3.47 1.07
N VAL A 46 -0.76 4.76 0.69
CA VAL A 46 0.46 5.56 0.89
C VAL A 46 0.90 5.62 2.36
N LYS A 47 -0.04 5.68 3.29
CA LYS A 47 0.24 5.66 4.74
C LYS A 47 0.93 4.36 5.17
N ASN A 48 0.53 3.22 4.59
CA ASN A 48 1.13 1.92 4.86
C ASN A 48 2.53 1.84 4.26
N ILE A 49 2.70 2.34 3.04
CA ILE A 49 4.02 2.43 2.39
C ILE A 49 4.98 3.23 3.28
N LEU A 50 4.56 4.38 3.78
CA LEU A 50 5.38 5.21 4.65
C LEU A 50 5.76 4.45 5.93
N PHE A 51 4.78 3.86 6.61
CA PHE A 51 5.01 3.08 7.83
C PHE A 51 6.01 1.92 7.60
N GLU A 52 5.82 1.14 6.54
CA GLU A 52 6.72 0.04 6.17
C GLU A 52 8.14 0.52 5.82
N GLN A 53 8.28 1.63 5.10
CA GLN A 53 9.61 2.20 4.79
C GLN A 53 10.35 2.66 6.03
N ILE A 54 9.62 3.21 7.00
CA ILE A 54 10.17 3.62 8.28
C ILE A 54 10.60 2.37 9.05
N LYS A 55 9.75 1.34 9.13
CA LYS A 55 10.02 0.06 9.81
C LYS A 55 11.21 -0.70 9.24
N ARG A 56 11.28 -0.85 7.91
CA ARG A 56 12.40 -1.50 7.22
C ARG A 56 13.74 -0.83 7.52
N LYS A 57 13.78 0.50 7.61
CA LYS A 57 15.00 1.24 7.97
C LYS A 57 15.53 0.83 9.36
N HIS A 58 14.65 0.60 10.33
CA HIS A 58 15.04 0.22 11.69
C HIS A 58 15.46 -1.25 11.81
N LEU A 59 14.78 -2.15 11.13
CA LEU A 59 15.12 -3.57 11.12
C LEU A 59 16.47 -3.84 10.43
N MET A 60 16.82 -3.04 9.42
CA MET A 60 17.98 -3.25 8.55
C MET A 60 19.19 -2.38 8.93
N ASN A 61 19.37 -2.05 10.22
CA ASN A 61 20.53 -1.29 10.75
C ASN A 61 21.87 -1.93 10.31
N GLY A 62 22.41 -1.56 9.14
CA GLY A 62 23.70 -2.08 8.65
C GLY A 62 23.93 -2.13 7.13
N VAL A 63 22.91 -1.95 6.28
CA VAL A 63 23.12 -1.95 4.80
C VAL A 63 23.31 -0.51 4.29
N SER A 64 24.51 -0.21 3.80
CA SER A 64 25.03 1.14 3.48
C SER A 64 24.12 2.01 2.60
N ASP A 65 23.44 1.42 1.62
CA ASP A 65 22.70 2.17 0.60
C ASP A 65 21.29 2.60 1.05
N ILE A 66 20.69 1.89 2.02
CA ILE A 66 19.37 2.27 2.57
C ILE A 66 19.52 3.45 3.54
N ILE A 67 20.69 3.58 4.19
CA ILE A 67 20.96 4.58 5.22
C ILE A 67 21.18 5.97 4.62
N SER A 68 21.73 6.06 3.40
CA SER A 68 22.09 7.34 2.75
C SER A 68 20.90 8.10 2.13
N MET A 69 19.80 7.41 1.77
CA MET A 69 18.64 8.05 1.15
C MET A 69 17.69 8.65 2.19
N SER A 70 17.15 9.85 1.91
CA SER A 70 16.09 10.45 2.73
C SER A 70 14.81 9.62 2.69
N CYS A 71 13.96 9.79 3.70
CA CYS A 71 12.65 9.14 3.78
C CYS A 71 11.78 9.48 2.58
N GLU A 72 11.82 10.75 2.15
CA GLU A 72 11.16 11.21 0.93
C GLU A 72 11.63 10.43 -0.31
N LYS A 73 12.95 10.30 -0.53
CA LYS A 73 13.47 9.58 -1.70
C LYS A 73 13.08 8.10 -1.70
N ARG A 74 13.13 7.42 -0.54
CA ARG A 74 12.68 6.02 -0.40
C ARG A 74 11.19 5.90 -0.72
N MET A 75 10.36 6.77 -0.15
CA MET A 75 8.92 6.79 -0.40
C MET A 75 8.60 7.02 -1.88
N LEU A 76 9.25 7.99 -2.53
CA LEU A 76 9.08 8.26 -3.95
C LEU A 76 9.45 7.05 -4.82
N ARG A 77 10.51 6.31 -4.48
CA ARG A 77 10.91 5.10 -5.20
C ARG A 77 9.83 4.01 -5.11
N GLU A 78 9.31 3.76 -3.91
CA GLU A 78 8.26 2.75 -3.70
C GLU A 78 6.94 3.13 -4.36
N ILE A 79 6.53 4.40 -4.27
CA ILE A 79 5.31 4.89 -4.94
C ILE A 79 5.42 4.68 -6.45
N ARG A 80 6.60 4.92 -7.08
CA ARG A 80 6.81 4.62 -8.51
C ARG A 80 6.70 3.12 -8.80
N ALA A 81 7.33 2.28 -7.99
CA ALA A 81 7.31 0.84 -8.17
C ALA A 81 5.87 0.28 -8.09
N ILE A 82 5.12 0.68 -7.07
CA ILE A 82 3.72 0.27 -6.86
C ILE A 82 2.84 0.82 -7.97
N PHE A 83 3.08 2.05 -8.45
CA PHE A 83 2.33 2.61 -9.56
C PHE A 83 2.50 1.76 -10.83
N LEU A 84 3.76 1.47 -11.22
CA LEU A 84 4.07 0.64 -12.39
C LEU A 84 3.50 -0.77 -12.25
N GLN A 85 3.56 -1.35 -11.05
CA GLN A 85 2.98 -2.66 -10.81
C GLN A 85 1.45 -2.64 -10.86
N THR A 86 0.81 -1.54 -10.47
CA THR A 86 -0.66 -1.44 -10.44
C THR A 86 -1.26 -1.17 -11.83
N PHE A 87 -0.63 -0.27 -12.59
CA PHE A 87 -1.16 0.28 -13.84
C PHE A 87 -0.40 -0.14 -15.09
N GLY A 88 0.71 -0.85 -14.94
CA GLY A 88 1.56 -1.30 -16.04
C GLY A 88 2.63 -0.28 -16.43
N THR A 89 3.30 -0.55 -17.54
CA THR A 89 4.40 0.27 -18.04
C THR A 89 3.90 1.63 -18.55
N THR A 90 4.71 2.68 -18.37
CA THR A 90 4.37 4.03 -18.82
C THR A 90 4.48 4.23 -20.33
N TRP A 91 5.12 3.29 -21.05
CA TRP A 91 5.26 3.33 -22.51
C TRP A 91 3.93 3.32 -23.26
N CYS A 92 2.88 2.76 -22.66
CA CYS A 92 1.54 2.70 -23.23
C CYS A 92 0.59 3.75 -22.62
N MET A 93 1.11 4.68 -21.81
CA MET A 93 0.32 5.73 -21.16
C MET A 93 0.40 7.04 -21.93
N ASP A 94 -0.63 7.87 -21.80
CA ASP A 94 -0.65 9.21 -22.40
C ASP A 94 0.39 10.12 -21.71
N ASN A 95 1.18 10.85 -22.51
CA ASN A 95 2.22 11.76 -22.00
C ASN A 95 1.68 12.91 -21.16
N GLU A 96 0.39 13.19 -21.23
CA GLU A 96 -0.31 14.21 -20.44
C GLU A 96 -1.06 13.61 -19.25
N MET A 97 -0.90 12.30 -18.97
CA MET A 97 -1.58 11.62 -17.87
C MET A 97 -1.31 12.32 -16.54
N LYS A 98 -2.37 12.57 -15.79
CA LYS A 98 -2.32 13.12 -14.43
C LYS A 98 -3.23 12.32 -13.52
N LEU A 99 -2.72 11.98 -12.35
CA LEU A 99 -3.46 11.30 -11.31
C LEU A 99 -3.19 12.00 -9.99
N GLN A 100 -4.20 12.61 -9.38
CA GLN A 100 -4.04 13.41 -8.17
C GLN A 100 -5.07 13.01 -7.10
N TYR A 101 -4.59 12.95 -5.86
CA TYR A 101 -5.43 12.69 -4.70
C TYR A 101 -5.22 13.76 -3.64
N PHE A 102 -6.33 14.20 -3.08
CA PHE A 102 -6.42 15.15 -1.98
C PHE A 102 -6.88 14.39 -0.74
N TYR A 103 -6.02 14.34 0.28
CA TYR A 103 -6.31 13.74 1.58
C TYR A 103 -7.10 14.71 2.48
N GLY A 104 -6.97 16.00 2.20
CA GLY A 104 -7.69 17.13 2.77
C GLY A 104 -7.43 18.36 1.90
N ASP A 105 -7.69 19.55 2.42
CA ASP A 105 -7.62 20.78 1.60
C ASP A 105 -6.17 21.12 1.18
N GLU A 106 -5.21 20.89 2.06
CA GLU A 106 -3.79 21.24 1.81
C GLU A 106 -2.92 20.03 1.46
N LYS A 107 -3.37 18.82 1.78
CA LYS A 107 -2.59 17.58 1.67
C LYS A 107 -2.92 16.85 0.38
N TRP A 108 -1.97 16.79 -0.53
CA TRP A 108 -2.16 16.10 -1.81
C TRP A 108 -0.90 15.44 -2.35
N ILE A 109 -1.12 14.39 -3.15
CA ILE A 109 -0.09 13.72 -3.96
C ILE A 109 -0.58 13.71 -5.40
N LYS A 110 0.31 14.07 -6.32
CA LYS A 110 0.06 14.09 -7.75
C LYS A 110 1.11 13.26 -8.47
N ILE A 111 0.64 12.43 -9.37
CA ILE A 111 1.44 11.67 -10.31
C ILE A 111 1.18 12.23 -11.69
N SER A 112 2.24 12.46 -12.46
CA SER A 112 2.13 12.92 -13.84
C SER A 112 3.18 12.29 -14.73
N LEU A 113 2.81 12.12 -15.99
CA LEU A 113 3.76 12.01 -17.08
C LEU A 113 3.98 13.41 -17.65
N LYS A 114 5.22 13.69 -18.01
CA LYS A 114 5.62 14.94 -18.66
C LYS A 114 6.50 14.55 -19.85
N PRO A 115 6.34 15.18 -21.02
CA PRO A 115 7.29 15.03 -22.10
C PRO A 115 8.68 15.49 -21.63
N ASP A 116 9.62 14.56 -21.54
CA ASP A 116 11.01 14.85 -21.18
C ASP A 116 11.92 14.11 -22.17
N PRO A 117 12.66 14.83 -23.04
CA PRO A 117 13.57 14.21 -24.01
C PRO A 117 14.68 13.36 -23.39
N LEU A 118 15.11 13.70 -22.16
CA LEU A 118 16.18 13.00 -21.45
C LEU A 118 15.65 11.84 -20.61
N ARG A 119 14.38 11.90 -20.19
CA ARG A 119 13.72 10.89 -19.35
C ARG A 119 12.34 10.56 -19.90
N PRO A 120 12.26 9.95 -21.09
CA PRO A 120 10.98 9.59 -21.69
C PRO A 120 10.20 8.70 -20.73
N ASN A 121 8.90 8.98 -20.59
CA ASN A 121 7.96 8.17 -19.79
C ASN A 121 8.31 8.04 -18.30
N TYR A 122 9.04 9.02 -17.75
CA TYR A 122 9.32 9.08 -16.32
C TYR A 122 8.10 9.52 -15.51
N ILE A 123 7.87 8.81 -14.39
CA ILE A 123 6.79 9.12 -13.45
C ILE A 123 7.23 10.24 -12.51
N TRP A 124 6.68 11.43 -12.72
CA TRP A 124 6.83 12.56 -11.84
C TRP A 124 5.83 12.47 -10.69
N ILE A 125 6.34 12.51 -9.46
CA ILE A 125 5.51 12.49 -8.25
C ILE A 125 5.76 13.81 -7.52
N ASP A 126 4.71 14.60 -7.40
CA ASP A 126 4.68 15.84 -6.66
C ASP A 126 3.86 15.65 -5.39
N MET A 127 4.32 16.23 -4.29
CA MET A 127 3.64 16.20 -2.99
C MET A 127 3.47 17.61 -2.48
N SER A 128 2.35 17.86 -1.80
CA SER A 128 2.10 19.09 -1.05
C SER A 128 3.24 19.42 -0.07
N PRO A 129 3.47 20.72 0.23
CA PRO A 129 4.45 21.15 1.23
C PRO A 129 4.26 20.46 2.59
N ASP A 130 3.01 20.25 3.00
CA ASP A 130 2.66 19.60 4.27
C ASP A 130 3.15 18.16 4.36
N ILE A 131 2.96 17.37 3.30
CA ILE A 131 3.50 16.01 3.25
C ILE A 131 5.03 16.05 3.32
N LYS A 132 5.70 16.96 2.60
CA LYS A 132 7.16 17.08 2.64
C LYS A 132 7.67 17.47 4.03
N ARG A 133 7.02 18.44 4.68
CA ARG A 133 7.33 18.85 6.07
C ARG A 133 7.15 17.68 7.03
N PHE A 134 6.07 16.92 6.90
CA PHE A 134 5.80 15.75 7.72
C PHE A 134 6.86 14.65 7.56
N LEU A 135 7.27 14.34 6.32
CA LEU A 135 8.32 13.36 6.06
C LEU A 135 9.67 13.77 6.68
N ASN A 136 10.03 15.05 6.58
CA ASN A 136 11.23 15.59 7.21
C ASN A 136 11.16 15.52 8.74
N ASN A 137 9.99 15.84 9.33
CA ASN A 137 9.79 15.76 10.78
C ASN A 137 9.92 14.32 11.28
N ILE A 138 9.29 13.37 10.60
CA ILE A 138 9.42 11.94 10.92
C ILE A 138 10.87 11.46 10.78
N GLU A 139 11.59 11.90 9.75
CA GLU A 139 12.99 11.53 9.56
C GLU A 139 13.88 12.07 10.70
N ASN A 140 13.61 13.28 11.18
CA ASN A 140 14.33 13.89 12.29
C ASN A 140 13.95 13.32 13.66
N TYR A 141 12.69 12.93 13.86
CA TYR A 141 12.20 12.26 15.07
C TYR A 141 13.02 11.00 15.41
N LYS A 142 13.60 10.35 14.40
CA LYS A 142 14.40 9.12 14.52
C LYS A 142 15.82 9.30 15.05
N LYS A 143 16.38 10.51 15.10
CA LYS A 143 17.75 10.69 15.62
C LYS A 143 17.85 10.53 17.15
N LYS A 144 16.73 10.34 17.86
CA LYS A 144 16.67 10.48 19.32
C LYS A 144 16.31 9.24 20.18
N GLU A 145 15.74 8.12 19.70
CA GLU A 145 15.26 7.07 20.64
C GLU A 145 14.90 5.68 20.05
N GLU A 146 14.76 4.69 20.95
CA GLU A 146 14.51 3.24 20.73
C GLU A 146 13.13 2.88 20.12
N TRP A 147 13.15 2.01 19.12
CA TRP A 147 12.03 1.74 18.19
C TRP A 147 10.90 0.84 18.74
N GLY A 148 11.21 -0.09 19.66
CA GLY A 148 10.30 -1.19 20.04
C GLY A 148 9.03 -0.76 20.81
N LEU A 149 9.10 0.29 21.63
CA LEU A 149 7.98 0.73 22.47
C LEU A 149 7.01 1.70 21.75
N ARG A 150 7.33 2.15 20.52
CA ARG A 150 6.61 3.24 19.85
C ARG A 150 6.02 2.89 18.47
N GLU A 151 6.11 1.64 18.00
CA GLU A 151 5.56 1.23 16.69
C GLU A 151 4.08 1.63 16.52
N GLN A 152 3.25 1.37 17.53
CA GLN A 152 1.84 1.73 17.50
C GLN A 152 1.62 3.25 17.48
N SER A 153 2.37 4.00 18.29
CA SER A 153 2.26 5.46 18.32
C SER A 153 2.64 6.08 16.96
N LEU A 154 3.68 5.57 16.32
CA LEU A 154 4.09 5.99 14.99
C LEU A 154 3.01 5.68 13.95
N ARG A 155 2.44 4.47 13.98
CA ARG A 155 1.35 4.09 13.09
C ARG A 155 0.18 5.07 13.23
N ASN A 156 -0.23 5.35 14.46
CA ASN A 156 -1.31 6.30 14.75
C ASN A 156 -0.99 7.71 14.24
N THR A 157 0.23 8.20 14.45
CA THR A 157 0.68 9.51 13.94
C THR A 157 0.59 9.59 12.42
N ILE A 158 1.05 8.56 11.71
CA ILE A 158 1.00 8.50 10.25
C ILE A 158 -0.45 8.45 9.77
N TYR A 159 -1.28 7.60 10.38
CA TYR A 159 -2.65 7.37 9.94
C TYR A 159 -3.53 8.59 10.18
N SER A 160 -3.37 9.23 11.35
CA SER A 160 -4.04 10.49 11.67
C SER A 160 -3.63 11.62 10.73
N PHE A 161 -2.33 11.71 10.37
CA PHE A 161 -1.86 12.71 9.41
C PHE A 161 -2.55 12.61 8.04
N PHE A 162 -2.77 11.39 7.55
CA PHE A 162 -3.48 11.11 6.29
C PHE A 162 -5.01 11.08 6.42
N GLU A 163 -5.56 11.39 7.59
CA GLU A 163 -7.01 11.41 7.87
C GLU A 163 -7.68 10.07 7.51
N ASP A 164 -6.99 8.96 7.80
CA ASP A 164 -7.46 7.62 7.49
C ASP A 164 -6.92 6.62 8.52
N GLU A 165 -7.75 6.28 9.51
CA GLU A 165 -7.39 5.34 10.59
C GLU A 165 -7.63 3.87 10.23
N MET A 166 -8.36 3.61 9.14
CA MET A 166 -8.82 2.28 8.78
C MET A 166 -7.75 1.47 8.06
N GLU A 167 -7.73 0.16 8.28
CA GLU A 167 -6.96 -0.73 7.39
C GLU A 167 -7.57 -0.73 5.99
N ILE A 168 -6.72 -0.67 4.97
CA ILE A 168 -7.19 -0.71 3.59
C ILE A 168 -7.03 -2.09 2.97
N VAL A 169 -8.07 -2.54 2.26
CA VAL A 169 -8.11 -3.79 1.52
C VAL A 169 -8.63 -3.50 0.11
N TYR A 170 -7.96 -4.04 -0.90
CA TYR A 170 -8.53 -4.18 -2.23
C TYR A 170 -8.95 -5.63 -2.45
N ILE A 171 -10.20 -5.85 -2.82
CA ILE A 171 -10.71 -7.19 -3.14
C ILE A 171 -10.80 -7.30 -4.66
N PRO A 172 -9.95 -8.11 -5.33
CA PRO A 172 -9.98 -8.25 -6.77
C PRO A 172 -11.21 -9.04 -7.24
N ALA A 173 -11.64 -8.80 -8.48
CA ALA A 173 -12.73 -9.55 -9.09
C ALA A 173 -12.47 -11.07 -9.14
N GLY A 174 -11.19 -11.48 -9.28
CA GLY A 174 -10.75 -12.87 -9.27
C GLY A 174 -10.65 -13.53 -7.89
N ARG A 175 -11.20 -12.93 -6.82
CA ARG A 175 -11.10 -13.45 -5.45
C ARG A 175 -11.55 -14.91 -5.28
N SER A 176 -12.53 -15.37 -6.05
CA SER A 176 -13.10 -16.71 -5.93
C SER A 176 -12.10 -17.80 -6.31
N LEU A 177 -11.29 -17.56 -7.36
CA LEU A 177 -10.19 -18.47 -7.73
C LEU A 177 -9.17 -18.58 -6.59
N ILE A 178 -8.89 -17.47 -5.93
CA ILE A 178 -7.96 -17.40 -4.81
C ILE A 178 -8.43 -18.25 -3.63
N THR A 179 -9.71 -18.17 -3.31
CA THR A 179 -10.30 -18.96 -2.22
C THR A 179 -10.34 -20.45 -2.54
N LEU A 180 -10.73 -20.82 -3.77
CA LEU A 180 -10.89 -22.21 -4.18
C LEU A 180 -9.55 -22.95 -4.25
N PHE A 181 -8.51 -22.31 -4.76
CA PHE A 181 -7.18 -22.91 -4.88
C PHE A 181 -6.26 -22.56 -3.71
N SER A 182 -6.77 -22.07 -2.57
CA SER A 182 -5.93 -21.46 -1.53
C SER A 182 -4.76 -22.34 -1.04
N ASP A 183 -4.93 -23.67 -0.96
CA ASP A 183 -3.84 -24.59 -0.58
C ASP A 183 -2.81 -24.80 -1.70
N GLN A 184 -3.26 -24.92 -2.95
CA GLN A 184 -2.36 -25.04 -4.10
C GLN A 184 -1.69 -23.71 -4.44
N LEU A 185 -2.36 -22.59 -4.19
CA LEU A 185 -1.84 -21.25 -4.41
C LEU A 185 -0.70 -20.91 -3.47
N ASN A 186 -0.68 -21.44 -2.24
CA ASN A 186 0.49 -21.33 -1.37
C ASN A 186 1.73 -21.93 -2.04
N TYR A 187 1.59 -23.14 -2.60
CA TYR A 187 2.69 -23.82 -3.29
C TYR A 187 3.09 -23.08 -4.56
N VAL A 188 2.13 -22.74 -5.42
CA VAL A 188 2.37 -22.03 -6.68
C VAL A 188 3.02 -20.67 -6.41
N TYR A 189 2.46 -19.87 -5.49
CA TYR A 189 3.00 -18.55 -5.15
C TYR A 189 4.38 -18.64 -4.47
N GLY A 190 4.60 -19.66 -3.63
CA GLY A 190 5.90 -19.93 -3.04
C GLY A 190 6.96 -20.32 -4.07
N SER A 191 6.57 -21.04 -5.12
CA SER A 191 7.46 -21.46 -6.22
C SER A 191 7.74 -20.36 -7.25
N MET A 192 6.94 -19.29 -7.28
CA MET A 192 7.16 -18.17 -8.18
C MET A 192 8.37 -17.35 -7.78
N ASP A 193 9.22 -17.03 -8.75
CA ASP A 193 10.29 -16.05 -8.57
C ASP A 193 9.75 -14.61 -8.47
N ASP A 194 10.62 -13.67 -8.11
CA ASP A 194 10.23 -12.27 -7.96
C ASP A 194 9.77 -11.62 -9.28
N MET A 195 10.22 -12.11 -10.42
CA MET A 195 9.80 -11.59 -11.74
C MET A 195 8.38 -12.05 -12.07
N GLN A 196 8.07 -13.32 -11.80
CA GLN A 196 6.75 -13.90 -11.96
C GLN A 196 5.74 -13.26 -11.01
N LYS A 197 6.12 -13.02 -9.75
CA LYS A 197 5.25 -12.30 -8.79
C LYS A 197 4.91 -10.90 -9.26
N ARG A 198 5.86 -10.19 -9.89
CA ARG A 198 5.64 -8.85 -10.46
C ARG A 198 4.71 -8.82 -11.68
N ASN A 199 4.41 -9.97 -12.30
CA ASN A 199 3.39 -10.04 -13.36
C ASN A 199 1.97 -9.90 -12.78
N LEU A 200 1.78 -10.16 -11.49
CA LEU A 200 0.54 -9.85 -10.79
C LEU A 200 0.50 -8.36 -10.47
N ASP A 201 -0.64 -7.73 -10.76
CA ASP A 201 -0.83 -6.36 -10.35
C ASP A 201 -0.80 -6.24 -8.82
N TYR A 202 -0.30 -5.11 -8.33
CA TYR A 202 -0.05 -4.92 -6.90
C TYR A 202 -1.28 -5.21 -6.03
N CYS A 203 -2.48 -4.86 -6.50
CA CYS A 203 -3.70 -5.05 -5.73
C CYS A 203 -4.03 -6.54 -5.55
N THR A 204 -3.86 -7.33 -6.62
CA THR A 204 -4.06 -8.78 -6.58
C THR A 204 -3.00 -9.46 -5.73
N GLN A 205 -1.73 -9.09 -5.88
CA GLN A 205 -0.64 -9.61 -5.05
C GLN A 205 -0.86 -9.29 -3.57
N ASN A 206 -1.20 -8.04 -3.24
CA ASN A 206 -1.44 -7.60 -1.88
C ASN A 206 -2.60 -8.37 -1.22
N TYR A 207 -3.70 -8.58 -1.96
CA TYR A 207 -4.82 -9.38 -1.50
C TYR A 207 -4.43 -10.84 -1.26
N LEU A 208 -3.71 -11.46 -2.20
CA LEU A 208 -3.20 -12.83 -2.09
C LEU A 208 -2.38 -13.01 -0.83
N GLU A 209 -1.30 -12.23 -0.67
CA GLU A 209 -0.41 -12.33 0.49
C GLU A 209 -1.16 -12.13 1.81
N ARG A 210 -2.12 -11.20 1.84
CA ARG A 210 -2.94 -10.96 3.03
C ARG A 210 -3.80 -12.17 3.39
N ILE A 211 -4.47 -12.79 2.41
CA ILE A 211 -5.26 -14.00 2.64
C ILE A 211 -4.38 -15.16 3.13
N LEU A 212 -3.21 -15.36 2.52
CA LEU A 212 -2.29 -16.43 2.94
C LEU A 212 -1.80 -16.23 4.38
N ARG A 213 -1.47 -14.99 4.77
CA ARG A 213 -1.09 -14.65 6.16
C ARG A 213 -2.22 -14.81 7.16
N LEU A 214 -3.45 -14.46 6.78
CA LEU A 214 -4.60 -14.60 7.68
C LEU A 214 -5.04 -16.06 7.82
N LYS A 215 -4.94 -16.86 6.74
CA LYS A 215 -5.35 -18.27 6.75
C LYS A 215 -4.64 -19.07 7.83
N THR A 216 -3.34 -18.86 8.05
CA THR A 216 -2.57 -19.57 9.08
C THR A 216 -3.11 -19.33 10.49
N VAL A 217 -3.71 -18.16 10.73
CA VAL A 217 -4.35 -17.81 12.01
C VAL A 217 -5.68 -18.54 12.18
N PHE A 218 -6.44 -18.69 11.10
CA PHE A 218 -7.78 -19.30 11.12
C PHE A 218 -7.79 -20.83 10.95
N THR A 219 -6.68 -21.45 10.56
CA THR A 219 -6.57 -22.92 10.44
C THR A 219 -6.53 -23.63 11.80
N SER A 220 -6.14 -22.95 12.87
CA SER A 220 -6.28 -23.43 14.24
C SER A 220 -7.66 -23.07 14.77
N SER A 221 -8.40 -24.04 15.35
CA SER A 221 -9.65 -23.71 16.04
C SER A 221 -9.36 -22.75 17.20
N TYR A 222 -10.35 -21.95 17.60
CA TYR A 222 -10.22 -21.05 18.76
C TYR A 222 -9.70 -21.79 20.00
N THR A 223 -10.18 -23.01 20.22
CA THR A 223 -9.73 -23.92 21.28
C THR A 223 -8.26 -24.31 21.12
N GLN A 224 -7.81 -24.61 19.90
CA GLN A 224 -6.42 -24.94 19.59
C GLN A 224 -5.50 -23.73 19.82
N MET A 225 -5.94 -22.52 19.45
CA MET A 225 -5.18 -21.29 19.68
C MET A 225 -4.99 -21.01 21.17
N ILE A 226 -6.06 -21.15 21.97
CA ILE A 226 -5.99 -21.04 23.43
C ILE A 226 -5.07 -22.10 24.01
N MET A 227 -5.20 -23.36 23.58
CA MET A 227 -4.34 -24.44 24.08
C MET A 227 -2.86 -24.20 23.74
N ASN A 228 -2.54 -23.76 22.52
CA ASN A 228 -1.18 -23.42 22.12
C ASN A 228 -0.62 -22.26 22.96
N GLN A 229 -1.45 -21.24 23.23
CA GLN A 229 -1.03 -20.11 24.06
C GLN A 229 -0.80 -20.54 25.53
N ILE A 230 -1.64 -21.42 26.08
CA ILE A 230 -1.44 -22.02 27.41
C ILE A 230 -0.16 -22.86 27.45
N GLN A 231 0.14 -23.64 26.40
CA GLN A 231 1.33 -24.50 26.34
C GLN A 231 2.64 -23.72 26.16
N LEU A 232 2.60 -22.57 25.49
CA LEU A 232 3.77 -21.73 25.19
C LEU A 232 4.05 -20.67 26.27
N THR A 233 3.22 -20.56 27.31
CA THR A 233 3.40 -19.58 28.39
C THR A 233 4.09 -20.22 29.59
N ASP A 234 5.18 -19.62 30.08
CA ASP A 234 5.90 -20.09 31.29
C ASP A 234 5.13 -19.86 32.61
N LYS A 235 3.95 -19.22 32.55
CA LYS A 235 3.07 -19.03 33.70
C LYS A 235 2.18 -20.24 33.87
N ARG A 236 2.31 -20.93 35.01
CA ARG A 236 1.37 -21.96 35.46
C ARG A 236 -0.04 -21.37 35.53
N MET A 237 -0.92 -21.83 34.65
CA MET A 237 -2.35 -21.53 34.70
C MET A 237 -3.02 -22.62 35.54
N GLU A 238 -3.54 -22.28 36.71
CA GLU A 238 -4.34 -23.21 37.51
C GLU A 238 -5.67 -23.48 36.80
N ARG A 239 -5.90 -24.75 36.44
CA ARG A 239 -7.18 -25.20 35.90
C ARG A 239 -8.16 -25.32 37.06
N ALA A 240 -9.04 -24.35 37.21
CA ALA A 240 -10.26 -24.53 38.00
C ALA A 240 -11.17 -25.49 37.21
N PHE A 241 -11.28 -26.72 37.70
CA PHE A 241 -12.35 -27.65 37.34
C PHE A 241 -13.60 -27.31 38.15
#